data_AF-A0A933PI31-F1
#
_entry.id   AF-A0A933PI31-F1
#
_cell.length_a   1.000
_cell.length_b   1.000
_cell.length_c   1.000
_cell.angle_alpha   90.00
_cell.angle_beta   90.00
_cell.angle_gamma   90.00
#
_symmetry.space_group_name_H-M   'P 1'
#
loop_
_entity.id
_entity.type
_entity.pdbx_description
1 polymer ?
#
loop_
_entity_poly.entity_id
_entity_poly.type
_entity_poly.pdbx_seq_one_letter_code
_entity_poly.pdbx_strand_id
1 'polypeptide(L)'
;MAEVVLDGTMPTADAVLEQVGAGLAGRRAAGKKALRERYDTARAELAGTWALDPGDSQGELDTFVLTHDDVTYTPPAAARRAAELKERAQAALAAAEESALRDFVIGRLPSAIGSAWTRLNDWVTDVNRKMRAAEASSGVGVRVRARLADDLPPAARTVYELACTIADADRSREQKALIGQALQQLIAAADGESMTERLAAAVDVREWVDVHYEVIRPGSSPQRWSARTGLSGGERRLVVLAPMLAAVAAAYDSLADTGLRMTALDEVPAEVDERGREGLARYLADLDLDLVCTSYLWDGAPGAWDGVDAHDLEAGPDGTVVAFPMLIRGLIDLPGDDFAFSEPSSGPPT
;
A
#
# COMPACT_ATOMS: atom_id res chain seq x y z
N MET A 1 50.78 -6.76 23.03
CA MET A 1 51.56 -6.35 24.20
C MET A 1 50.72 -5.44 25.09
N ALA A 2 50.02 -6.04 26.04
CA ALA A 2 49.42 -5.39 27.23
C ALA A 2 48.91 -6.53 28.11
N GLU A 3 49.84 -7.39 28.52
CA GLU A 3 49.62 -8.46 29.48
C GLU A 3 50.60 -8.16 30.63
N VAL A 4 50.21 -7.23 31.48
CA VAL A 4 50.86 -7.01 32.77
C VAL A 4 49.70 -6.72 33.72
N VAL A 5 49.28 -7.75 34.45
CA VAL A 5 48.94 -7.79 35.89
C VAL A 5 48.20 -9.10 36.11
N LEU A 6 48.96 -10.19 36.23
CA LEU A 6 48.53 -11.43 36.87
C LEU A 6 49.72 -11.95 37.69
N ASP A 7 50.09 -11.22 38.74
CA ASP A 7 50.79 -11.80 39.90
C ASP A 7 50.73 -10.83 41.10
N GLY A 8 49.62 -10.93 41.84
CA GLY A 8 49.57 -10.83 43.30
C GLY A 8 49.90 -9.51 44.01
N THR A 9 50.47 -8.48 43.37
CA THR A 9 50.80 -7.22 44.05
C THR A 9 50.50 -6.04 43.14
N MET A 10 49.57 -5.18 43.58
CA MET A 10 49.34 -3.88 42.95
C MET A 10 50.68 -3.09 42.99
N PRO A 11 51.15 -2.52 41.86
CA PRO A 11 52.32 -1.65 41.88
C PRO A 11 52.12 -0.53 42.90
N THR A 12 53.21 -0.10 43.55
CA THR A 12 53.16 1.05 44.47
C THR A 12 52.64 2.28 43.71
N ALA A 13 51.89 3.16 44.40
CA ALA A 13 51.32 4.37 43.79
C ALA A 13 52.37 5.20 43.01
N ASP A 14 53.60 5.24 43.52
CA ASP A 14 54.74 5.93 42.89
C ASP A 14 55.16 5.32 41.54
N ALA A 15 55.17 3.98 41.42
CA ALA A 15 55.52 3.30 40.18
C ALA A 15 54.45 3.50 39.09
N VAL A 16 53.17 3.56 39.49
CA VAL A 16 52.05 3.88 38.59
C VAL A 16 52.14 5.34 38.11
N LEU A 17 52.43 6.27 39.02
CA LEU A 17 52.62 7.70 38.70
C LEU A 17 53.76 7.91 37.71
N GLU A 18 54.89 7.22 37.87
CA GLU A 18 56.04 7.31 36.96
C GLU A 18 55.70 6.79 35.56
N GLN A 19 55.04 5.63 35.46
CA GLN A 19 54.60 5.07 34.17
C GLN A 19 53.57 5.94 33.45
N VAL A 20 52.58 6.46 34.19
CA VAL A 20 51.58 7.39 33.64
C VAL A 20 52.25 8.70 33.20
N GLY A 21 53.17 9.23 34.02
CA GLY A 21 53.95 10.43 33.70
C GLY A 21 54.77 10.27 32.41
N ALA A 22 55.45 9.14 32.24
CA ALA A 22 56.19 8.82 31.02
C ALA A 22 55.26 8.67 29.80
N GLY A 23 54.10 8.03 29.95
CA GLY A 23 53.12 7.85 28.88
C GLY A 23 52.39 9.14 28.46
N LEU A 24 52.32 10.13 29.35
CA LEU A 24 51.74 11.45 29.10
C LEU A 24 52.78 12.51 28.72
N ALA A 25 54.06 12.15 28.64
CA ALA A 25 55.13 13.06 28.27
C ALA A 25 54.83 13.76 26.92
N GLY A 26 54.89 15.09 26.91
CA GLY A 26 54.59 15.90 25.72
C GLY A 26 53.10 16.11 25.41
N ARG A 27 52.18 15.57 26.21
CA ARG A 27 50.74 15.85 26.07
C ARG A 27 50.35 17.11 26.85
N ARG A 28 49.39 17.87 26.30
CA ARG A 28 48.83 19.04 26.95
C ARG A 28 48.03 18.63 28.18
N ALA A 29 48.32 19.22 29.34
CA ALA A 29 47.56 19.00 30.55
C ALA A 29 46.11 19.49 30.40
N ALA A 30 45.15 18.66 30.80
CA ALA A 30 43.75 19.02 30.93
C ALA A 30 43.48 19.48 32.37
N GLY A 31 42.73 20.57 32.54
CA GLY A 31 42.31 21.01 33.88
C GLY A 31 41.23 20.10 34.47
N LYS A 32 41.14 20.04 35.80
CA LYS A 32 40.16 19.22 36.53
C LYS A 32 38.71 19.44 36.07
N LYS A 33 38.35 20.67 35.70
CA LYS A 33 37.03 21.00 35.14
C LYS A 33 36.75 20.25 33.83
N ALA A 34 37.71 20.25 32.92
CA ALA A 34 37.58 19.57 31.62
C ALA A 34 37.56 18.04 31.77
N LEU A 35 38.28 17.49 32.76
CA LEU A 35 38.22 16.06 33.08
C LEU A 35 36.83 15.67 33.59
N ARG A 36 36.26 16.46 34.50
CA ARG A 36 34.91 16.25 35.03
C ARG A 36 33.84 16.31 33.94
N GLU A 37 33.90 17.32 33.07
CA GLU A 37 32.99 17.43 31.92
C GLU A 37 33.08 16.19 31.01
N ARG A 38 34.29 15.72 30.70
CA ARG A 38 34.48 14.50 29.89
C ARG A 38 33.97 13.24 30.58
N TYR A 39 34.16 13.12 31.90
CA TYR A 39 33.61 12.03 32.69
C TYR A 39 32.07 12.05 32.65
N ASP A 40 31.45 13.21 32.88
CA ASP A 40 30.00 13.35 32.87
C ASP A 40 29.41 13.00 31.49
N THR A 41 30.06 13.44 30.40
CA THR A 41 29.69 13.06 29.03
C THR A 41 29.82 11.55 28.80
N ALA A 42 30.98 10.96 29.13
CA ALA A 42 31.21 9.53 28.92
C ALA A 42 30.25 8.66 29.75
N ARG A 43 29.98 9.06 30.99
CA ARG A 43 29.00 8.39 31.85
C ARG A 43 27.60 8.46 31.24
N ALA A 44 27.20 9.61 30.70
CA ALA A 44 25.89 9.78 30.07
C ALA A 44 25.75 8.92 28.79
N GLU A 45 26.79 8.85 27.96
CA GLU A 45 26.80 8.02 26.74
C GLU A 45 26.74 6.51 27.03
N LEU A 46 27.35 6.09 28.13
CA LEU A 46 27.43 4.69 28.56
C LEU A 46 26.22 4.22 29.38
N ALA A 47 25.42 5.17 29.87
CA ALA A 47 24.32 4.91 30.79
C ALA A 47 23.33 3.88 30.23
N GLY A 48 22.89 2.96 31.10
CA GLY A 48 21.93 1.90 30.78
C GLY A 48 22.55 0.59 30.27
N THR A 49 23.82 0.59 29.85
CA THR A 49 24.54 -0.64 29.47
C THR A 49 25.84 -0.82 30.24
N TRP A 50 26.55 0.29 30.54
CA TRP A 50 27.79 0.30 31.29
C TRP A 50 27.72 1.32 32.43
N ALA A 51 28.36 1.03 33.54
CA ALA A 51 28.52 1.97 34.65
C ALA A 51 29.96 2.50 34.65
N LEU A 52 30.10 3.83 34.68
CA LEU A 52 31.39 4.50 34.83
C LEU A 52 31.37 5.30 36.13
N ASP A 53 32.05 4.76 37.15
CA ASP A 53 32.06 5.31 38.50
C ASP A 53 33.46 5.78 38.89
N PRO A 54 33.61 6.79 39.76
CA PRO A 54 34.91 7.14 40.32
C PRO A 54 35.45 5.98 41.14
N GLY A 55 36.73 5.67 40.96
CA GLY A 55 37.45 4.68 41.75
C GLY A 55 38.25 5.31 42.89
N ASP A 56 39.01 4.47 43.61
CA ASP A 56 39.94 4.94 44.63
C ASP A 56 41.11 5.70 43.99
N SER A 57 41.28 6.96 44.38
CA SER A 57 42.37 7.80 43.90
C SER A 57 43.73 7.20 44.26
N GLN A 58 44.66 7.20 43.31
CA GLN A 58 46.04 6.73 43.50
C GLN A 58 46.98 7.94 43.52
N GLY A 59 47.20 8.50 44.71
CA GLY A 59 47.95 9.75 44.87
C GLY A 59 47.24 10.93 44.19
N GLU A 60 47.85 11.51 43.16
CA GLU A 60 47.27 12.61 42.37
C GLU A 60 46.42 12.14 41.17
N LEU A 61 46.28 10.82 40.96
CA LEU A 61 45.52 10.26 39.85
C LEU A 61 44.05 10.02 40.23
N ASP A 62 43.15 10.67 39.47
CA ASP A 62 41.74 10.32 39.45
C ASP A 62 41.58 8.99 38.70
N THR A 63 41.02 7.98 39.37
CA THR A 63 40.73 6.68 38.76
C THR A 63 39.24 6.55 38.49
N PHE A 64 38.90 5.77 37.47
CA PHE A 64 37.52 5.47 37.12
C PHE A 64 37.39 3.98 36.90
N VAL A 65 36.29 3.42 37.39
CA VAL A 65 35.94 2.01 37.31
C VAL A 65 34.83 1.87 36.29
N LEU A 66 35.09 1.07 35.25
CA LEU A 66 34.11 0.74 34.23
C LEU A 66 33.56 -0.66 34.50
N THR A 67 32.25 -0.75 34.71
CA THR A 67 31.57 -1.98 35.13
C THR A 67 30.45 -2.35 34.16
N HIS A 68 30.27 -3.65 33.91
CA HIS A 68 29.13 -4.21 33.18
C HIS A 68 28.77 -5.56 33.81
N ASP A 69 27.49 -5.78 34.10
CA ASP A 69 26.97 -6.97 34.81
C ASP A 69 27.80 -7.32 36.06
N ASP A 70 28.04 -6.33 36.93
CA ASP A 70 28.82 -6.46 38.18
C ASP A 70 30.29 -6.88 38.01
N VAL A 71 30.83 -6.88 36.78
CA VAL A 71 32.24 -7.15 36.49
C VAL A 71 32.96 -5.86 36.09
N THR A 72 34.09 -5.58 36.74
CA THR A 72 34.97 -4.46 36.40
C THR A 72 35.88 -4.80 35.22
N TYR A 73 36.03 -3.85 34.29
CA TYR A 73 36.84 -3.98 33.10
C TYR A 73 37.89 -2.88 32.99
N THR A 74 39.05 -3.22 32.45
CA THR A 74 39.97 -2.22 31.90
C THR A 74 39.40 -1.65 30.59
N PRO A 75 39.73 -0.42 30.17
CA PRO A 75 39.17 0.16 28.94
C PRO A 75 39.37 -0.71 27.68
N PRO A 76 40.55 -1.32 27.44
CA PRO A 76 40.71 -2.24 26.30
C PRO A 76 39.87 -3.52 26.44
N ALA A 77 39.73 -4.06 27.66
CA ALA A 77 38.90 -5.23 27.90
C ALA A 77 37.40 -4.92 27.72
N ALA A 78 36.95 -3.75 28.18
CA ALA A 78 35.59 -3.27 27.98
C ALA A 78 35.28 -3.04 26.51
N ALA A 79 36.19 -2.44 25.74
CA ALA A 79 36.01 -2.25 24.29
C ALA A 79 35.85 -3.58 23.55
N ARG A 80 36.68 -4.59 23.87
CA ARG A 80 36.52 -5.96 23.31
C ARG A 80 35.17 -6.56 23.71
N ARG A 81 34.80 -6.45 24.99
CA ARG A 81 33.52 -6.97 25.48
C ARG A 81 32.32 -6.28 24.82
N ALA A 82 32.36 -4.97 24.65
CA ALA A 82 31.33 -4.22 23.94
C ALA A 82 31.22 -4.63 22.47
N ALA A 83 32.34 -4.90 21.80
CA ALA A 83 32.34 -5.44 20.44
C ALA A 83 31.69 -6.84 20.37
N GLU A 84 32.04 -7.75 21.30
CA GLU A 84 31.40 -9.07 21.39
C GLU A 84 29.89 -8.96 21.67
N LEU A 85 29.47 -8.08 22.57
CA LEU A 85 28.06 -7.86 22.89
C LEU A 85 27.31 -7.32 21.67
N LYS A 86 27.91 -6.38 20.93
CA LYS A 86 27.35 -5.86 19.68
C LYS A 86 27.17 -6.98 18.66
N GLU A 87 28.20 -7.79 18.42
CA GLU A 87 28.12 -8.91 17.47
C GLU A 87 27.04 -9.92 17.88
N ARG A 88 26.97 -10.28 19.17
CA ARG A 88 25.93 -11.18 19.69
C ARG A 88 24.53 -10.57 19.56
N ALA A 89 24.36 -9.28 19.86
CA ALA A 89 23.09 -8.59 19.74
C ALA A 89 22.65 -8.49 18.28
N GLN A 90 23.57 -8.21 17.35
CA GLN A 90 23.29 -8.19 15.92
C GLN A 90 22.89 -9.58 15.40
N ALA A 91 23.59 -10.63 15.82
CA ALA A 91 23.25 -12.00 15.45
C ALA A 91 21.88 -12.42 16.03
N ALA A 92 21.59 -12.07 17.29
CA ALA A 92 20.30 -12.36 17.92
C ALA A 92 19.15 -11.59 17.26
N LEU A 93 19.37 -10.32 16.90
CA LEU A 93 18.41 -9.51 16.15
C LEU A 93 18.13 -10.13 14.79
N ALA A 94 19.16 -10.47 14.02
CA ALA A 94 19.01 -11.10 12.70
C ALA A 94 18.23 -12.43 12.79
N ALA A 95 18.52 -13.26 13.80
CA ALA A 95 17.79 -14.51 14.03
C ALA A 95 16.32 -14.28 14.44
N ALA A 96 16.06 -13.27 15.28
CA ALA A 96 14.71 -12.91 15.68
C ALA A 96 13.89 -12.35 14.50
N GLU A 97 14.49 -11.51 13.66
CA GLU A 97 13.91 -10.99 12.43
C GLU A 97 13.59 -12.12 11.44
N GLU A 98 14.52 -13.06 11.25
CA GLU A 98 14.30 -14.22 10.38
C GLU A 98 13.13 -15.09 10.87
N SER A 99 13.06 -15.34 12.19
CA SER A 99 11.95 -16.09 12.79
C SER A 99 10.62 -15.36 12.62
N ALA A 100 10.57 -14.06 12.90
CA ALA A 100 9.38 -13.26 12.76
C ALA A 100 8.89 -13.20 11.30
N LEU A 101 9.82 -13.08 10.34
CA LEU A 101 9.50 -13.11 8.91
C LEU A 101 8.94 -14.48 8.52
N ARG A 102 9.54 -15.57 8.98
CA ARG A 102 9.07 -16.92 8.70
C ARG A 102 7.65 -17.15 9.23
N ASP A 103 7.39 -16.73 10.47
CA ASP A 103 6.07 -16.82 11.08
C ASP A 103 5.04 -15.96 10.35
N PHE A 104 5.44 -14.78 9.86
CA PHE A 104 4.59 -13.94 9.02
C PHE A 104 4.28 -14.60 7.67
N VAL A 105 5.31 -15.10 6.97
CA VAL A 105 5.20 -15.72 5.64
C VAL A 105 4.34 -16.98 5.67
N ILE A 106 4.46 -17.80 6.73
CA ILE A 106 3.70 -19.06 6.83
C ILE A 106 2.32 -18.81 7.45
N GLY A 107 2.23 -17.93 8.44
CA GLY A 107 1.03 -17.78 9.27
C GLY A 107 0.02 -16.74 8.77
N ARG A 108 0.48 -15.61 8.20
CA ARG A 108 -0.40 -14.47 7.87
C ARG A 108 -0.51 -14.19 6.38
N LEU A 109 0.61 -14.32 5.67
CA LEU A 109 0.71 -13.96 4.26
C LEU A 109 -0.27 -14.74 3.37
N PRO A 110 -0.49 -16.07 3.54
CA PRO A 110 -1.43 -16.81 2.71
C PRO A 110 -2.87 -16.29 2.87
N SER A 111 -3.28 -15.99 4.09
CA SER A 111 -4.62 -15.45 4.37
C SER A 111 -4.79 -14.03 3.85
N ALA A 112 -3.74 -13.20 3.91
CA ALA A 112 -3.74 -11.87 3.31
C ALA A 112 -3.87 -11.92 1.78
N ILE A 113 -3.13 -12.84 1.12
CA ILE A 113 -3.22 -13.10 -0.32
C ILE A 113 -4.62 -13.57 -0.70
N GLY A 114 -5.19 -14.55 0.01
CA GLY A 114 -6.55 -15.01 -0.23
C GLY A 114 -7.58 -13.88 -0.10
N SER A 115 -7.43 -13.03 0.93
CA SER A 115 -8.30 -11.85 1.10
C SER A 115 -8.16 -10.85 -0.06
N ALA A 116 -6.94 -10.60 -0.54
CA ALA A 116 -6.69 -9.75 -1.68
C ALA A 116 -7.30 -10.32 -2.97
N TRP A 117 -7.20 -11.63 -3.16
CA TRP A 117 -7.83 -12.34 -4.28
C TRP A 117 -9.35 -12.25 -4.25
N THR A 118 -9.98 -12.44 -3.09
CA THR A 118 -11.43 -12.25 -2.93
C THR A 118 -11.84 -10.83 -3.29
N ARG A 119 -11.15 -9.81 -2.75
CA ARG A 119 -11.42 -8.40 -3.09
C ARG A 119 -11.31 -8.10 -4.58
N LEU A 120 -10.32 -8.67 -5.28
CA LEU A 120 -10.19 -8.52 -6.73
C LEU A 120 -11.42 -9.09 -7.46
N ASN A 121 -11.88 -10.28 -7.08
CA ASN A 121 -13.04 -10.91 -7.72
C ASN A 121 -14.36 -10.21 -7.40
N ASP A 122 -14.51 -9.71 -6.17
CA ASP A 122 -15.66 -8.91 -5.76
C ASP A 122 -15.70 -7.61 -6.55
N TRP A 123 -14.55 -6.94 -6.72
CA TRP A 123 -14.43 -5.74 -7.55
C TRP A 123 -14.80 -6.01 -9.02
N VAL A 124 -14.27 -7.08 -9.63
CA VAL A 124 -14.64 -7.46 -11.01
C VAL A 124 -16.14 -7.72 -11.12
N THR A 125 -16.75 -8.36 -10.12
CA THR A 125 -18.18 -8.65 -10.09
C THR A 125 -19.01 -7.37 -9.98
N ASP A 126 -18.62 -6.46 -9.09
CA ASP A 126 -19.30 -5.19 -8.87
C ASP A 126 -19.21 -4.26 -10.08
N VAL A 127 -18.00 -4.09 -10.64
CA VAL A 127 -17.81 -3.28 -11.84
C VAL A 127 -18.61 -3.83 -13.02
N ASN A 128 -18.60 -5.14 -13.22
CA ASN A 128 -19.42 -5.76 -14.27
C ASN A 128 -20.93 -5.66 -14.01
N ARG A 129 -21.35 -5.54 -12.75
CA ARG A 129 -22.75 -5.27 -12.40
C ARG A 129 -23.14 -3.87 -12.84
N LYS A 130 -22.34 -2.86 -12.48
CA LYS A 130 -22.57 -1.46 -12.84
C LYS A 130 -22.47 -1.25 -14.35
N MET A 131 -21.47 -1.83 -15.02
CA MET A 131 -21.26 -1.69 -16.48
C MET A 131 -22.46 -2.14 -17.34
N ARG A 132 -23.33 -3.02 -16.84
CA ARG A 132 -24.55 -3.41 -17.57
C ARG A 132 -25.52 -2.25 -17.78
N ALA A 133 -25.48 -1.21 -16.95
CA ALA A 133 -26.28 0.00 -17.15
C ALA A 133 -25.85 0.79 -18.39
N ALA A 134 -24.58 0.68 -18.81
CA ALA A 134 -24.00 1.38 -19.97
C ALA A 134 -24.13 0.62 -21.30
N GLU A 135 -25.03 -0.36 -21.41
CA GLU A 135 -25.27 -1.09 -22.65
C GLU A 135 -25.82 -0.18 -23.75
N ALA A 136 -25.30 -0.31 -24.96
CA ALA A 136 -25.83 0.37 -26.14
C ALA A 136 -27.27 -0.08 -26.41
N SER A 137 -28.05 0.74 -27.11
CA SER A 137 -29.42 0.38 -27.53
C SER A 137 -29.48 -0.89 -28.39
N SER A 138 -28.40 -1.23 -29.09
CA SER A 138 -28.22 -2.48 -29.83
C SER A 138 -28.02 -3.71 -28.93
N GLY A 139 -27.98 -3.54 -27.61
CA GLY A 139 -27.64 -4.56 -26.62
C GLY A 139 -26.15 -4.89 -26.56
N VAL A 140 -25.31 -4.09 -27.23
CA VAL A 140 -23.85 -4.25 -27.17
C VAL A 140 -23.33 -3.67 -25.87
N GLY A 141 -22.63 -4.50 -25.10
CA GLY A 141 -22.06 -4.13 -23.81
C GLY A 141 -20.57 -4.45 -23.72
N VAL A 142 -19.98 -4.07 -22.60
CA VAL A 142 -18.59 -4.37 -22.26
C VAL A 142 -18.52 -4.93 -20.84
N ARG A 143 -17.60 -5.87 -20.63
CA ARG A 143 -17.28 -6.37 -19.29
C ARG A 143 -15.77 -6.47 -19.09
N VAL A 144 -15.35 -6.31 -17.85
CA VAL A 144 -14.01 -6.63 -17.38
C VAL A 144 -13.90 -8.13 -17.15
N ARG A 145 -12.82 -8.73 -17.62
CA ARG A 145 -12.46 -10.10 -17.30
C ARG A 145 -11.06 -10.11 -16.69
N ALA A 146 -10.96 -10.52 -15.44
CA ALA A 146 -9.70 -10.91 -14.82
C ALA A 146 -9.63 -12.44 -14.83
N ARG A 147 -8.60 -12.99 -15.47
CA ARG A 147 -8.30 -14.43 -15.45
C ARG A 147 -6.89 -14.63 -14.97
N LEU A 148 -6.61 -15.77 -14.35
CA LEU A 148 -5.24 -16.14 -14.01
C LEU A 148 -4.39 -16.15 -15.29
N ALA A 149 -3.19 -15.58 -15.22
CA ALA A 149 -2.27 -15.55 -16.34
C ALA A 149 -1.88 -16.99 -16.75
N ASP A 150 -1.81 -17.22 -18.06
CA ASP A 150 -1.52 -18.56 -18.61
C ASP A 150 -0.06 -18.96 -18.30
N ASP A 151 0.86 -17.99 -18.24
CA ASP A 151 2.30 -18.10 -18.01
C ASP A 151 2.72 -17.87 -16.54
N LEU A 152 1.76 -17.96 -15.60
CA LEU A 152 2.03 -17.75 -14.18
C LEU A 152 3.15 -18.68 -13.65
N PRO A 153 4.15 -18.16 -12.92
CA PRO A 153 5.22 -18.98 -12.34
C PRO A 153 4.67 -20.14 -11.49
N PRO A 154 5.31 -21.33 -11.49
CA PRO A 154 4.82 -22.49 -10.74
C PRO A 154 4.62 -22.23 -9.24
N ALA A 155 5.49 -21.42 -8.63
CA ALA A 155 5.37 -21.02 -7.24
C ALA A 155 4.11 -20.16 -6.99
N ALA A 156 3.87 -19.14 -7.83
CA ALA A 156 2.67 -18.32 -7.74
C ALA A 156 1.39 -19.14 -8.00
N ARG A 157 1.42 -20.10 -8.93
CA ARG A 157 0.31 -21.03 -9.15
C ARG A 157 0.01 -21.88 -7.92
N THR A 158 1.04 -22.40 -7.27
CA THR A 158 0.90 -23.16 -6.01
C THR A 158 0.27 -22.32 -4.90
N VAL A 159 0.73 -21.07 -4.75
CA VAL A 159 0.15 -20.14 -3.77
C VAL A 159 -1.31 -19.84 -4.11
N TYR A 160 -1.64 -19.55 -5.38
CA TYR A 160 -3.01 -19.34 -5.81
C TYR A 160 -3.91 -20.54 -5.47
N GLU A 161 -3.53 -21.75 -5.89
CA GLU A 161 -4.33 -22.96 -5.68
C GLU A 161 -4.61 -23.20 -4.19
N LEU A 162 -3.62 -22.99 -3.32
CA LEU A 162 -3.77 -23.33 -1.90
C LEU A 162 -4.26 -22.16 -1.03
N ALA A 163 -3.87 -20.92 -1.33
CA ALA A 163 -4.20 -19.74 -0.52
C ALA A 163 -5.48 -19.04 -0.99
N CYS A 164 -5.80 -19.08 -2.30
CA CYS A 164 -6.94 -18.37 -2.86
C CYS A 164 -8.17 -19.26 -3.08
N THR A 165 -8.01 -20.58 -3.19
CA THR A 165 -9.13 -21.50 -3.43
C THR A 165 -9.53 -22.36 -2.22
N ILE A 166 -8.66 -22.43 -1.20
CA ILE A 166 -8.89 -23.21 0.02
C ILE A 166 -8.85 -22.28 1.24
N ALA A 167 -9.91 -22.33 2.06
CA ALA A 167 -9.98 -21.57 3.31
C ALA A 167 -8.86 -21.99 4.28
N ASP A 168 -8.30 -21.06 5.04
CA ASP A 168 -7.16 -21.31 5.91
C ASP A 168 -7.39 -22.41 6.96
N ALA A 169 -8.65 -22.53 7.44
CA ALA A 169 -9.08 -23.55 8.38
C ALA A 169 -9.06 -24.97 7.80
N ASP A 170 -9.22 -25.10 6.49
CA ASP A 170 -9.34 -26.39 5.80
C ASP A 170 -7.99 -26.89 5.24
N ARG A 171 -6.93 -26.07 5.31
CA ARG A 171 -5.61 -26.45 4.79
C ARG A 171 -4.88 -27.43 5.70
N SER A 172 -4.42 -28.54 5.13
CA SER A 172 -3.56 -29.50 5.80
C SER A 172 -2.20 -28.91 6.17
N ARG A 173 -1.46 -29.58 7.07
CA ARG A 173 -0.11 -29.16 7.47
C ARG A 173 0.85 -29.17 6.28
N GLU A 174 0.73 -30.16 5.41
CA GLU A 174 1.53 -30.30 4.18
C GLU A 174 1.23 -29.16 3.22
N GLN A 175 -0.05 -28.79 3.03
CA GLN A 175 -0.44 -27.66 2.19
C GLN A 175 0.12 -26.33 2.73
N LYS A 176 0.08 -26.12 4.06
CA LYS A 176 0.69 -24.94 4.69
C LYS A 176 2.21 -24.89 4.48
N ALA A 177 2.88 -26.04 4.54
CA ALA A 177 4.32 -26.14 4.25
C ALA A 177 4.64 -25.84 2.77
N LEU A 178 3.83 -26.36 1.84
CA LEU A 178 3.99 -26.11 0.40
C LEU A 178 3.79 -24.62 0.06
N ILE A 179 2.78 -23.97 0.65
CA ILE A 179 2.61 -22.51 0.48
C ILE A 179 3.84 -21.76 0.99
N GLY A 180 4.35 -22.10 2.17
CA GLY A 180 5.54 -21.47 2.74
C GLY A 180 6.77 -21.59 1.82
N GLN A 181 7.00 -22.76 1.24
CA GLN A 181 8.07 -22.99 0.28
C GLN A 181 7.87 -22.18 -1.01
N ALA A 182 6.66 -22.15 -1.55
CA ALA A 182 6.34 -21.39 -2.75
C ALA A 182 6.51 -19.87 -2.52
N LEU A 183 6.07 -19.34 -1.39
CA LEU A 183 6.27 -17.94 -1.02
C LEU A 183 7.75 -17.59 -0.86
N GLN A 184 8.55 -18.46 -0.26
CA GLN A 184 10.00 -18.26 -0.17
C GLN A 184 10.65 -18.19 -1.56
N GLN A 185 10.22 -19.03 -2.50
CA GLN A 185 10.70 -18.98 -3.89
C GLN A 185 10.32 -17.66 -4.58
N LEU A 186 9.09 -17.18 -4.39
CA LEU A 186 8.65 -15.89 -4.94
C LEU A 186 9.44 -14.72 -4.35
N ILE A 187 9.63 -14.69 -3.03
CA ILE A 187 10.38 -13.63 -2.34
C ILE A 187 11.85 -13.64 -2.76
N ALA A 188 12.45 -14.82 -2.96
CA ALA A 188 13.83 -14.95 -3.40
C ALA A 188 14.04 -14.52 -4.87
N ALA A 189 13.01 -14.65 -5.71
CA ALA A 189 13.04 -14.25 -7.12
C ALA A 189 12.59 -12.80 -7.35
N ALA A 190 12.01 -12.14 -6.35
CA ALA A 190 11.50 -10.78 -6.46
C ALA A 190 12.62 -9.73 -6.41
N ASP A 191 12.46 -8.69 -7.24
CA ASP A 191 13.33 -7.51 -7.23
C ASP A 191 13.01 -6.60 -6.03
N GLY A 192 14.03 -5.95 -5.47
CA GLY A 192 13.89 -5.01 -4.36
C GLY A 192 15.14 -4.92 -3.50
N GLU A 193 15.50 -3.69 -3.10
CA GLU A 193 16.66 -3.43 -2.25
C GLU A 193 16.37 -3.87 -0.81
N SER A 194 15.15 -3.61 -0.34
CA SER A 194 14.69 -4.02 0.99
C SER A 194 13.89 -5.33 0.96
N MET A 195 13.83 -6.02 2.10
CA MET A 195 12.98 -7.20 2.25
C MET A 195 11.49 -6.87 2.06
N THR A 196 11.06 -5.70 2.51
CA THR A 196 9.68 -5.23 2.36
C THR A 196 9.29 -5.04 0.90
N GLU A 197 10.18 -4.48 0.07
CA GLU A 197 9.97 -4.33 -1.37
C GLU A 197 9.86 -5.69 -2.06
N ARG A 198 10.80 -6.60 -1.80
CA ARG A 198 10.75 -7.97 -2.37
C ARG A 198 9.49 -8.70 -1.96
N LEU A 199 9.07 -8.57 -0.70
CA LEU A 199 7.84 -9.17 -0.20
C LEU A 199 6.62 -8.60 -0.92
N ALA A 200 6.53 -7.26 -1.07
CA ALA A 200 5.42 -6.61 -1.75
C ALA A 200 5.32 -7.05 -3.22
N ALA A 201 6.46 -7.10 -3.93
CA ALA A 201 6.52 -7.57 -5.31
C ALA A 201 6.15 -9.06 -5.45
N ALA A 202 6.62 -9.91 -4.54
CA ALA A 202 6.40 -11.35 -4.59
C ALA A 202 4.92 -11.78 -4.42
N VAL A 203 4.12 -10.96 -3.74
CA VAL A 203 2.73 -11.28 -3.37
C VAL A 203 1.69 -10.40 -4.03
N ASP A 204 2.10 -9.60 -5.01
CA ASP A 204 1.19 -8.74 -5.75
C ASP A 204 0.30 -9.57 -6.69
N VAL A 205 -0.93 -9.87 -6.22
CA VAL A 205 -1.91 -10.65 -6.99
C VAL A 205 -2.32 -9.97 -8.30
N ARG A 206 -2.05 -8.68 -8.49
CA ARG A 206 -2.33 -7.96 -9.74
C ARG A 206 -1.46 -8.47 -10.88
N GLU A 207 -0.23 -8.87 -10.58
CA GLU A 207 0.71 -9.46 -11.54
C GLU A 207 0.33 -10.90 -11.91
N TRP A 208 -0.63 -11.51 -11.22
CA TRP A 208 -1.04 -12.90 -11.47
C TRP A 208 -2.20 -13.02 -12.46
N VAL A 209 -2.80 -11.89 -12.87
CA VAL A 209 -4.02 -11.87 -13.68
C VAL A 209 -3.84 -11.14 -15.02
N ASP A 210 -4.37 -11.72 -16.09
CA ASP A 210 -4.60 -11.05 -17.38
C ASP A 210 -5.96 -10.36 -17.32
N VAL A 211 -5.93 -9.04 -17.11
CA VAL A 211 -7.13 -8.19 -17.14
C VAL A 211 -7.36 -7.70 -18.57
N HIS A 212 -8.53 -7.99 -19.12
CA HIS A 212 -8.94 -7.53 -20.43
C HIS A 212 -10.43 -7.26 -20.49
N TYR A 213 -10.83 -6.50 -21.51
CA TYR A 213 -12.24 -6.22 -21.77
C TYR A 213 -12.79 -7.17 -22.81
N GLU A 214 -14.04 -7.58 -22.62
CA GLU A 214 -14.80 -8.36 -23.58
C GLU A 214 -16.03 -7.58 -24.03
N VAL A 215 -16.29 -7.58 -25.32
CA VAL A 215 -17.53 -7.07 -25.91
C VAL A 215 -18.57 -8.17 -25.90
N ILE A 216 -19.75 -7.84 -25.38
CA ILE A 216 -20.92 -8.71 -25.34
C ILE A 216 -21.89 -8.23 -26.42
N ARG A 217 -22.47 -9.17 -27.17
CA ARG A 217 -23.52 -8.88 -28.15
C ARG A 217 -24.68 -9.85 -27.98
N PRO A 218 -25.94 -9.43 -28.23
CA PRO A 218 -27.08 -10.32 -28.18
C PRO A 218 -26.89 -11.51 -29.14
N GLY A 219 -27.09 -12.72 -28.65
CA GLY A 219 -27.01 -13.95 -29.46
C GLY A 219 -25.59 -14.36 -29.91
N SER A 220 -24.53 -13.71 -29.41
CA SER A 220 -23.14 -14.06 -29.73
C SER A 220 -22.33 -14.38 -28.47
N SER A 221 -21.29 -15.20 -28.61
CA SER A 221 -20.30 -15.40 -27.55
C SER A 221 -19.52 -14.10 -27.27
N PRO A 222 -19.19 -13.80 -26.00
CA PRO A 222 -18.29 -12.70 -25.67
C PRO A 222 -16.97 -12.81 -26.44
N GLN A 223 -16.44 -11.66 -26.88
CA GLN A 223 -15.17 -11.61 -27.61
C GLN A 223 -14.23 -10.58 -26.97
N ARG A 224 -12.93 -10.88 -26.86
CA ARG A 224 -11.94 -9.91 -26.38
C ARG A 224 -11.97 -8.66 -27.26
N TRP A 225 -12.06 -7.49 -26.63
CA TRP A 225 -12.07 -6.22 -27.31
C TRP A 225 -10.72 -5.95 -27.98
N SER A 226 -10.76 -5.47 -29.22
CA SER A 226 -9.62 -4.99 -29.98
C SER A 226 -10.05 -3.92 -30.98
N ALA A 227 -9.09 -3.22 -31.59
CA ALA A 227 -9.38 -2.28 -32.68
C ALA A 227 -10.09 -2.91 -33.90
N ARG A 228 -10.10 -4.25 -34.01
CA ARG A 228 -10.78 -5.00 -35.07
C ARG A 228 -12.17 -5.48 -34.68
N THR A 229 -12.59 -5.27 -33.43
CA THR A 229 -13.94 -5.60 -32.99
C THR A 229 -14.90 -4.65 -33.72
N GLY A 230 -15.67 -5.18 -34.68
CA GLY A 230 -16.53 -4.39 -35.57
C GLY A 230 -17.67 -3.70 -34.84
N LEU A 231 -17.38 -2.54 -34.24
CA LEU A 231 -18.32 -1.70 -33.49
C LEU A 231 -18.72 -0.49 -34.33
N SER A 232 -19.98 -0.09 -34.22
CA SER A 232 -20.44 1.20 -34.72
C SER A 232 -19.71 2.36 -34.02
N GLY A 233 -19.82 3.58 -34.54
CA GLY A 233 -19.20 4.77 -33.92
C GLY A 233 -19.66 4.97 -32.48
N GLY A 234 -20.99 5.01 -32.25
CA GLY A 234 -21.58 5.15 -30.92
C GLY A 234 -21.29 3.98 -30.00
N GLU A 235 -21.37 2.73 -30.49
CA GLU A 235 -21.03 1.53 -29.70
C GLU A 235 -19.59 1.58 -29.20
N ARG A 236 -18.67 1.99 -30.07
CA ARG A 236 -17.25 2.10 -29.72
C ARG A 236 -17.03 3.11 -28.60
N ARG A 237 -17.71 4.25 -28.63
CA ARG A 237 -17.61 5.28 -27.57
C ARG A 237 -18.05 4.70 -26.23
N LEU A 238 -19.23 4.07 -26.17
CA LEU A 238 -19.75 3.48 -24.93
C LEU A 238 -18.85 2.36 -24.38
N VAL A 239 -18.41 1.44 -25.25
CA VAL A 239 -17.53 0.32 -24.89
C VAL A 239 -16.17 0.80 -24.35
N VAL A 240 -15.69 1.97 -24.78
CA VAL A 240 -14.43 2.56 -24.30
C VAL A 240 -14.64 3.35 -23.01
N LEU A 241 -15.68 4.19 -22.97
CA LEU A 241 -15.97 5.05 -21.82
C LEU A 241 -16.30 4.25 -20.57
N ALA A 242 -17.07 3.16 -20.70
CA ALA A 242 -17.49 2.40 -19.53
C ALA A 242 -16.31 1.89 -18.68
N PRO A 243 -15.29 1.23 -19.25
CA PRO A 243 -14.01 0.92 -18.60
C PRO A 243 -13.30 2.09 -17.96
N MET A 244 -13.20 3.21 -18.67
CA MET A 244 -12.47 4.38 -18.19
C MET A 244 -13.15 4.97 -16.95
N LEU A 245 -14.46 5.08 -16.97
CA LEU A 245 -15.25 5.58 -15.85
C LEU A 245 -15.18 4.64 -14.64
N ALA A 246 -15.23 3.32 -14.84
CA ALA A 246 -15.00 2.36 -13.75
C ALA A 246 -13.62 2.52 -13.13
N ALA A 247 -12.58 2.75 -13.95
CA ALA A 247 -11.23 2.97 -13.45
C ALA A 247 -11.12 4.28 -12.64
N VAL A 248 -11.80 5.35 -13.07
CA VAL A 248 -11.88 6.61 -12.31
C VAL A 248 -12.59 6.41 -10.98
N ALA A 249 -13.75 5.75 -10.96
CA ALA A 249 -14.48 5.43 -9.73
C ALA A 249 -13.63 4.58 -8.78
N ALA A 250 -12.95 3.56 -9.28
CA ALA A 250 -12.05 2.72 -8.48
C ALA A 250 -10.86 3.51 -7.88
N ALA A 251 -10.38 4.54 -8.59
CA ALA A 251 -9.36 5.45 -8.03
C ALA A 251 -9.95 6.29 -6.89
N TYR A 252 -11.19 6.76 -7.02
CA TYR A 252 -11.89 7.48 -5.95
C TYR A 252 -12.19 6.60 -4.73
N ASP A 253 -12.48 5.31 -4.90
CA ASP A 253 -12.70 4.36 -3.81
C ASP A 253 -11.46 4.17 -2.91
N SER A 254 -10.27 4.60 -3.37
CA SER A 254 -9.05 4.59 -2.55
C SER A 254 -8.88 5.84 -1.67
N LEU A 255 -9.74 6.86 -1.87
CA LEU A 255 -9.72 8.13 -1.14
C LEU A 255 -10.77 8.11 -0.01
N ALA A 256 -10.84 9.19 0.78
CA ALA A 256 -11.83 9.31 1.84
C ALA A 256 -13.26 9.48 1.27
N ASP A 257 -14.25 8.84 1.91
CA ASP A 257 -15.66 8.84 1.52
C ASP A 257 -16.32 10.23 1.48
N THR A 258 -15.67 11.26 2.03
CA THR A 258 -16.17 12.64 2.04
C THR A 258 -15.62 13.49 0.89
N GLY A 259 -14.81 12.91 0.00
CA GLY A 259 -14.22 13.61 -1.13
C GLY A 259 -15.22 13.77 -2.29
N LEU A 260 -15.11 14.89 -3.01
CA LEU A 260 -15.83 15.10 -4.27
C LEU A 260 -15.37 14.08 -5.33
N ARG A 261 -16.31 13.38 -5.99
CA ARG A 261 -16.03 12.32 -6.98
C ARG A 261 -16.36 12.79 -8.39
N MET A 262 -15.66 13.83 -8.83
CA MET A 262 -15.95 14.49 -10.10
C MET A 262 -15.21 13.85 -11.28
N THR A 263 -15.90 13.70 -12.40
CA THR A 263 -15.33 13.32 -13.70
C THR A 263 -15.70 14.36 -14.75
N ALA A 264 -14.81 14.54 -15.74
CA ALA A 264 -15.04 15.47 -16.83
C ALA A 264 -15.11 14.72 -18.16
N LEU A 265 -16.11 15.04 -18.99
CA LEU A 265 -16.23 14.54 -20.35
C LEU A 265 -16.26 15.71 -21.34
N ASP A 266 -15.22 15.81 -22.15
CA ASP A 266 -15.23 16.69 -23.31
C ASP A 266 -16.07 16.02 -24.40
N GLU A 267 -17.27 16.55 -24.59
CA GLU A 267 -18.33 16.07 -25.46
C GLU A 267 -18.90 14.70 -25.07
N VAL A 268 -20.12 14.73 -24.54
CA VAL A 268 -20.94 13.52 -24.45
C VAL A 268 -21.21 13.03 -25.87
N PRO A 269 -20.88 11.76 -26.20
CA PRO A 269 -20.85 11.31 -27.58
C PRO A 269 -22.19 11.51 -28.30
N ALA A 270 -22.25 12.47 -29.22
CA ALA A 270 -23.45 12.74 -30.02
C ALA A 270 -23.78 11.59 -30.98
N GLU A 271 -22.81 10.70 -31.28
CA GLU A 271 -23.03 9.51 -32.09
C GLU A 271 -23.79 8.40 -31.34
N VAL A 272 -24.01 8.56 -30.04
CA VAL A 272 -24.80 7.67 -29.19
C VAL A 272 -26.24 8.16 -29.14
N ASP A 273 -27.19 7.25 -29.36
CA ASP A 273 -28.61 7.59 -29.28
C ASP A 273 -29.05 7.98 -27.85
N GLU A 274 -30.27 8.50 -27.73
CA GLU A 274 -30.81 8.98 -26.44
C GLU A 274 -30.76 7.89 -25.36
N ARG A 275 -31.21 6.66 -25.69
CA ARG A 275 -31.17 5.52 -24.77
C ARG A 275 -29.76 5.20 -24.28
N GLY A 276 -28.76 5.22 -25.16
CA GLY A 276 -27.36 4.98 -24.79
C GLY A 276 -26.78 6.09 -23.91
N ARG A 277 -27.15 7.36 -24.16
CA ARG A 277 -26.75 8.51 -23.31
C ARG A 277 -27.37 8.44 -21.91
N GLU A 278 -28.63 8.06 -21.81
CA GLU A 278 -29.30 7.79 -20.53
C GLU A 278 -28.69 6.59 -19.79
N GLY A 279 -28.35 5.53 -20.52
CA GLY A 279 -27.60 4.37 -19.97
C GLY A 279 -26.25 4.77 -19.39
N LEU A 280 -25.50 5.60 -20.12
CA LEU A 280 -24.23 6.17 -19.65
C LEU A 280 -24.41 7.00 -18.38
N ALA A 281 -25.48 7.80 -18.30
CA ALA A 281 -25.78 8.60 -17.11
C ALA A 281 -26.12 7.72 -15.89
N ARG A 282 -26.98 6.71 -16.04
CA ARG A 282 -27.25 5.74 -14.96
C ARG A 282 -25.97 5.06 -14.49
N TYR A 283 -25.12 4.68 -15.44
CA TYR A 283 -23.86 4.04 -15.10
C TYR A 283 -22.91 4.97 -14.31
N LEU A 284 -22.82 6.25 -14.69
CA LEU A 284 -22.06 7.24 -13.92
C LEU A 284 -22.61 7.41 -12.51
N ALA A 285 -23.93 7.47 -12.35
CA ALA A 285 -24.60 7.55 -11.06
C ALA A 285 -24.37 6.28 -10.20
N ASP A 286 -24.48 5.09 -10.79
CA ASP A 286 -24.18 3.81 -10.12
C ASP A 286 -22.71 3.69 -9.67
N LEU A 287 -21.81 4.43 -10.32
CA LEU A 287 -20.40 4.54 -9.94
C LEU A 287 -20.14 5.62 -8.88
N ASP A 288 -21.17 6.35 -8.45
CA ASP A 288 -21.08 7.48 -7.55
C ASP A 288 -20.12 8.55 -8.11
N LEU A 289 -20.35 8.96 -9.35
CA LEU A 289 -19.57 9.99 -10.05
C LEU A 289 -20.43 11.21 -10.40
N ASP A 290 -19.92 12.38 -10.04
CA ASP A 290 -20.43 13.68 -10.48
C ASP A 290 -19.85 14.01 -11.86
N LEU A 291 -20.69 14.44 -12.80
CA LEU A 291 -20.26 14.74 -14.17
C LEU A 291 -20.23 16.25 -14.47
N VAL A 292 -19.10 16.71 -14.97
CA VAL A 292 -19.01 17.98 -15.71
C VAL A 292 -18.74 17.67 -17.18
N CYS A 293 -19.59 18.12 -18.09
CA CYS A 293 -19.40 17.81 -19.50
C CYS A 293 -19.85 18.92 -20.44
N THR A 294 -19.28 18.93 -21.64
CA THR A 294 -19.87 19.57 -22.80
C THR A 294 -20.71 18.55 -23.55
N SER A 295 -21.76 18.97 -24.24
CA SER A 295 -22.62 18.07 -25.01
C SER A 295 -23.27 18.79 -26.19
N TYR A 296 -23.65 18.01 -27.21
CA TYR A 296 -24.50 18.48 -28.29
C TYR A 296 -25.85 17.78 -28.18
N LEU A 297 -26.94 18.55 -28.02
CA LEU A 297 -28.32 18.02 -27.92
C LEU A 297 -28.53 17.03 -26.75
N TRP A 298 -27.82 17.24 -25.63
CA TRP A 298 -28.06 16.50 -24.39
C TRP A 298 -28.16 17.47 -23.22
N ASP A 299 -29.35 17.57 -22.64
CA ASP A 299 -29.69 18.42 -21.50
C ASP A 299 -29.47 17.72 -20.15
N GLY A 300 -28.87 16.53 -20.15
CA GLY A 300 -28.57 15.73 -18.97
C GLY A 300 -29.53 14.55 -18.78
N ALA A 301 -29.50 13.93 -17.60
CA ALA A 301 -30.38 12.82 -17.23
C ALA A 301 -30.91 13.00 -15.80
N PRO A 302 -32.00 13.77 -15.63
CA PRO A 302 -32.60 14.09 -14.32
C PRO A 302 -33.07 12.89 -13.48
N GLY A 303 -33.10 11.68 -14.02
CA GLY A 303 -33.36 10.45 -13.24
C GLY A 303 -32.11 9.72 -12.74
N ALA A 304 -30.92 10.09 -13.22
CA ALA A 304 -29.67 9.46 -12.82
C ALA A 304 -29.04 10.16 -11.61
N TRP A 305 -29.08 11.50 -11.55
CA TRP A 305 -28.49 12.30 -10.48
C TRP A 305 -29.56 13.04 -9.67
N ASP A 306 -29.20 13.47 -8.45
CA ASP A 306 -30.06 14.26 -7.56
C ASP A 306 -30.28 15.71 -8.03
N GLY A 307 -29.43 16.19 -8.96
CA GLY A 307 -29.58 17.46 -9.64
C GLY A 307 -28.76 17.53 -10.93
N VAL A 308 -29.24 18.31 -11.89
CA VAL A 308 -28.51 18.64 -13.11
C VAL A 308 -28.63 20.13 -13.36
N ASP A 309 -27.51 20.80 -13.59
CA ASP A 309 -27.45 22.18 -14.08
C ASP A 309 -26.92 22.16 -15.51
N ALA A 310 -27.71 22.70 -16.45
CA ALA A 310 -27.36 22.77 -17.86
C ALA A 310 -27.32 24.23 -18.32
N HIS A 311 -26.28 24.58 -19.09
CA HIS A 311 -26.07 25.92 -19.60
C HIS A 311 -25.75 25.87 -21.10
N ASP A 312 -26.43 26.71 -21.88
CA ASP A 312 -26.07 26.99 -23.27
C ASP A 312 -25.01 28.09 -23.29
N LEU A 313 -23.94 27.87 -24.03
CA LEU A 313 -22.77 28.74 -24.06
C LEU A 313 -22.66 29.43 -25.42
N GLU A 314 -22.83 30.75 -25.44
CA GLU A 314 -22.68 31.55 -26.65
C GLU A 314 -21.43 32.44 -26.56
N ALA A 315 -20.62 32.43 -27.61
CA ALA A 315 -19.44 33.30 -27.73
C ALA A 315 -19.79 34.58 -28.51
N GLY A 316 -19.56 35.74 -27.88
CA GLY A 316 -19.68 37.05 -28.50
C GLY A 316 -18.53 37.37 -29.48
N PRO A 317 -18.68 38.40 -30.33
CA PRO A 317 -17.66 38.79 -31.31
C PRO A 317 -16.31 39.22 -30.69
N ASP A 318 -16.32 39.59 -29.42
CA ASP A 318 -15.17 40.03 -28.62
C ASP A 318 -14.53 38.88 -27.82
N GLY A 319 -15.05 37.65 -27.95
CA GLY A 319 -14.59 36.47 -27.20
C GLY A 319 -15.22 36.32 -25.81
N THR A 320 -16.13 37.21 -25.41
CA THR A 320 -16.90 37.05 -24.18
C THR A 320 -17.85 35.85 -24.32
N VAL A 321 -17.80 34.89 -23.40
CA VAL A 321 -18.74 33.75 -23.35
C VAL A 321 -19.84 34.07 -22.35
N VAL A 322 -21.10 33.94 -22.78
CA VAL A 322 -22.28 34.10 -21.93
C VAL A 322 -22.93 32.74 -21.75
N ALA A 323 -23.23 32.39 -20.50
CA ALA A 323 -23.94 31.17 -20.14
C ALA A 323 -25.42 31.45 -19.89
N PHE A 324 -26.29 30.76 -20.62
CA PHE A 324 -27.74 30.83 -20.46
C PHE A 324 -28.23 29.55 -19.79
N PRO A 325 -28.90 29.61 -18.62
CA PRO A 325 -29.46 28.40 -18.01
C PRO A 325 -30.50 27.77 -18.94
N MET A 326 -30.36 26.46 -19.17
CA MET A 326 -31.30 25.68 -19.95
C MET A 326 -32.41 25.13 -19.05
N LEU A 327 -33.62 25.05 -19.59
CA LEU A 327 -34.70 24.34 -18.92
C LEU A 327 -34.51 22.84 -19.15
N ILE A 328 -34.08 22.13 -18.11
CA ILE A 328 -34.02 20.67 -18.13
C ILE A 328 -35.42 20.13 -17.88
N ARG A 329 -35.80 19.05 -18.58
CA ARG A 329 -37.00 18.29 -18.21
C ARG A 329 -36.86 17.90 -16.72
N GLY A 330 -37.94 17.95 -15.93
CA GLY A 330 -37.87 17.66 -14.49
C GLY A 330 -37.37 16.24 -14.19
N LEU A 331 -37.38 15.83 -12.92
CA LEU A 331 -37.12 14.43 -12.51
C LEU A 331 -38.15 13.50 -13.18
N ILE A 332 -37.83 13.04 -14.39
CA ILE A 332 -38.60 12.06 -15.14
C ILE A 332 -37.81 10.76 -15.04
N ASP A 333 -38.49 9.69 -14.62
CA ASP A 333 -37.91 8.35 -14.59
C ASP A 333 -37.34 7.99 -15.97
N LEU A 334 -36.14 7.43 -16.00
CA LEU A 334 -35.51 7.06 -17.25
C LEU A 334 -36.17 5.77 -17.79
N PRO A 335 -36.32 5.59 -19.12
CA PRO A 335 -36.88 4.39 -19.71
C PRO A 335 -36.22 3.09 -19.20
N GLY A 336 -36.94 2.30 -18.39
CA GLY A 336 -36.44 1.06 -17.77
C GLY A 336 -36.27 1.14 -16.24
N ASP A 337 -36.56 2.29 -15.64
CA ASP A 337 -36.59 2.46 -14.20
C ASP A 337 -37.92 1.91 -13.64
N ASP A 338 -37.87 0.81 -12.87
CA ASP A 338 -39.00 0.29 -12.08
C ASP A 338 -38.90 0.82 -10.64
N PHE A 339 -38.89 2.14 -10.45
CA PHE A 339 -38.99 2.71 -9.09
C PHE A 339 -40.43 2.61 -8.61
N ALA A 340 -40.77 1.48 -7.98
CA ALA A 340 -41.93 1.42 -7.12
C ALA A 340 -41.69 2.41 -5.97
N PHE A 341 -42.24 3.63 -6.08
CA PHE A 341 -42.38 4.53 -4.94
C PHE A 341 -43.17 3.78 -3.88
N SER A 342 -42.48 3.17 -2.92
CA SER A 342 -43.11 2.71 -1.70
C SER A 342 -43.63 3.96 -1.00
N GLU A 343 -44.95 4.15 -1.00
CA GLU A 343 -45.58 5.22 -0.25
C GLU A 343 -45.07 5.14 1.20
N PRO A 344 -44.67 6.27 1.82
CA PRO A 344 -44.26 6.26 3.21
C PRO A 344 -45.43 5.74 4.04
N SER A 345 -45.21 4.65 4.79
CA SER A 345 -46.25 4.06 5.62
C SER A 345 -46.75 5.13 6.58
N SER A 346 -48.01 5.52 6.41
CA SER A 346 -48.74 6.40 7.32
C SER A 346 -49.10 5.61 8.58
N GLY A 347 -48.09 5.25 9.36
CA GLY A 347 -48.25 4.74 10.73
C GLY A 347 -48.33 5.93 11.69
N PRO A 348 -49.35 6.00 12.57
CA PRO A 348 -49.41 7.05 13.57
C PRO A 348 -48.28 6.88 14.60
N PRO A 349 -47.75 7.98 15.16
CA PRO A 349 -46.69 7.90 16.15
C PRO A 349 -47.24 7.28 17.45
N THR A 350 -46.60 6.21 17.91
CA THR A 350 -46.73 5.68 19.29
C THR A 350 -45.64 6.21 20.18
#